data_AF-A0AAE3SBM0-F1
#
_entry.id   AF-A0AAE3SBM0-F1
#
_cell.length_a   1.000
_cell.length_b   1.000
_cell.length_c   1.000
_cell.angle_alpha   90.00
_cell.angle_beta   90.00
_cell.angle_gamma   90.00
#
_symmetry.space_group_name_H-M   'P 1'
#
loop_
_entity.id
_entity.type
_entity.pdbx_description
1 polymer ?
#
loop_
_entity_poly.entity_id
_entity_poly.type
_entity_poly.pdbx_seq_one_letter_code
_entity_poly.pdbx_strand_id
1 'polypeptide(L)'
;MAETPSNPNYVRYAEPSLIQRDLSGLARVYRRNYTKFINYPTENGGHILLVATDGMSDEQLLRAYNILDFYLTDVPGSQYGSDKTAVANAMADNGAVLVLPGGADGDSPIRNRALQGQPLYALEFPTEGSVAYVNNDYEQRDAGLEEIFHMVHDYGIGTKYTEGALQTTYQAEIARATANSLANSLWGNGDSGVKSWISELDQEGSLEQEYIASVLDSYYGYWGGWTEADGGMWDIYVAKIRQDIEQHDPMGAALIPQFLSETITYMARIDPEFSGTFEMSFDASNPYTHKSRYLVNARLLGDLPSGINGNDHDNVLLGNFADNMIDGKGGNDVVQYPVASSEVVITRSATGIQVTGADVGTDSLKNIETLRFFDVDISASSL
;
A
#
# COMPACT_ATOMS: atom_id res chain seq x y z
N MET A 1 -6.35 10.01 28.55
CA MET A 1 -5.07 10.33 27.87
C MET A 1 -4.66 9.06 27.18
N ALA A 2 -4.35 9.07 25.89
CA ALA A 2 -3.84 7.86 25.23
C ALA A 2 -2.58 7.41 25.98
N GLU A 3 -2.58 6.18 26.52
CA GLU A 3 -1.42 5.67 27.22
C GLU A 3 -0.22 5.61 26.28
N THR A 4 0.96 5.94 26.80
CA THR A 4 2.20 5.73 26.07
C THR A 4 2.63 4.29 26.33
N PRO A 5 2.73 3.41 25.32
CA PRO A 5 3.19 2.05 25.50
C PRO A 5 4.54 2.05 26.22
N SER A 6 4.65 1.23 27.25
CA SER A 6 5.90 0.93 27.93
C SER A 6 6.59 -0.32 27.38
N ASN A 7 5.85 -1.15 26.63
CA ASN A 7 6.38 -2.28 25.89
C ASN A 7 7.20 -1.78 24.69
N PRO A 8 8.53 -2.03 24.64
CA PRO A 8 9.38 -1.58 23.55
C PRO A 8 9.07 -2.25 22.21
N ASN A 9 8.36 -3.39 22.22
CA ASN A 9 7.98 -4.10 21.01
C ASN A 9 6.64 -3.60 20.43
N TYR A 10 5.91 -2.74 21.15
CA TYR A 10 4.64 -2.19 20.66
C TYR A 10 4.86 -1.27 19.46
N VAL A 11 4.30 -1.64 18.31
CA VAL A 11 4.45 -0.87 17.07
C VAL A 11 3.27 0.08 16.93
N ARG A 12 3.57 1.36 16.72
CA ARG A 12 2.56 2.37 16.37
C ARG A 12 2.49 2.51 14.86
N TYR A 13 1.27 2.59 14.34
CA TYR A 13 1.01 2.80 12.93
C TYR A 13 0.36 4.18 12.70
N ALA A 14 0.26 4.60 11.45
CA ALA A 14 -0.43 5.83 11.09
C ALA A 14 -1.92 5.76 11.53
N GLU A 15 -2.40 6.85 12.13
CA GLU A 15 -3.75 6.98 12.66
C GLU A 15 -4.43 8.25 12.14
N PRO A 16 -5.77 8.34 12.16
CA PRO A 16 -6.52 9.53 11.72
C PRO A 16 -6.09 10.85 12.36
N SER A 17 -5.44 10.81 13.53
CA SER A 17 -4.85 11.99 14.17
C SER A 17 -3.75 12.68 13.36
N LEU A 18 -3.17 12.01 12.35
CA LEU A 18 -2.22 12.63 11.41
C LEU A 18 -2.91 13.58 10.41
N ILE A 19 -4.22 13.43 10.20
CA ILE A 19 -4.98 14.22 9.23
C ILE A 19 -5.24 15.61 9.79
N GLN A 20 -4.75 16.61 9.07
CA GLN A 20 -4.96 18.02 9.37
C GLN A 20 -6.06 18.60 8.49
N ARG A 21 -6.93 19.41 9.09
CA ARG A 21 -8.06 20.10 8.42
C ARG A 21 -7.93 21.61 8.39
N ASP A 22 -6.94 22.16 9.09
CA ASP A 22 -6.56 23.57 8.97
C ASP A 22 -5.50 23.73 7.86
N LEU A 23 -5.96 24.06 6.66
CA LEU A 23 -5.09 24.26 5.49
C LEU A 23 -4.51 25.67 5.41
N SER A 24 -4.68 26.52 6.43
CA SER A 24 -4.26 27.93 6.37
C SER A 24 -2.78 28.13 6.04
N GLY A 25 -1.94 27.18 6.46
CA GLY A 25 -0.50 27.12 6.20
C GLY A 25 -0.10 26.63 4.80
N LEU A 26 -1.01 26.05 4.01
CA LEU A 26 -0.69 25.53 2.67
C LEU A 26 -0.75 26.62 1.59
N ALA A 27 -0.13 26.31 0.44
CA ALA A 27 -0.19 27.17 -0.74
C ALA A 27 -1.65 27.46 -1.16
N ARG A 28 -1.86 28.63 -1.79
CA ARG A 28 -3.20 29.14 -2.13
C ARG A 28 -4.02 28.18 -2.97
N VAL A 29 -3.38 27.39 -3.83
CA VAL A 29 -4.06 26.37 -4.66
C VAL A 29 -4.68 25.29 -3.78
N TYR A 30 -3.96 24.78 -2.78
CA TYR A 30 -4.43 23.69 -1.94
C TYR A 30 -5.55 24.13 -1.00
N ARG A 31 -5.32 25.19 -0.21
CA ARG A 31 -6.31 25.69 0.77
C ARG A 31 -7.63 26.21 0.17
N ARG A 32 -7.72 26.34 -1.16
CA ARG A 32 -8.94 26.78 -1.86
C ARG A 32 -9.72 25.64 -2.50
N ASN A 33 -9.08 24.50 -2.73
CA ASN A 33 -9.65 23.42 -3.53
C ASN A 33 -9.70 22.09 -2.77
N TYR A 34 -8.97 21.97 -1.66
CA TYR A 34 -8.88 20.76 -0.84
C TYR A 34 -9.30 21.07 0.59
N THR A 35 -9.51 20.03 1.40
CA THR A 35 -10.18 20.15 2.71
C THR A 35 -9.42 19.46 3.84
N LYS A 36 -8.47 18.58 3.50
CA LYS A 36 -7.62 17.89 4.47
C LYS A 36 -6.28 17.50 3.87
N PHE A 37 -5.29 17.27 4.72
CA PHE A 37 -3.97 16.83 4.29
C PHE A 37 -3.24 16.03 5.37
N ILE A 38 -2.22 15.28 4.95
CA ILE A 38 -1.17 14.71 5.81
C ILE A 38 0.17 15.17 5.24
N ASN A 39 1.13 15.45 6.13
CA ASN A 39 2.53 15.65 5.76
C ASN A 39 3.31 14.39 6.12
N TYR A 40 3.98 13.77 5.15
CA TYR A 40 4.98 12.74 5.39
C TYR A 40 6.32 13.41 5.73
N PRO A 41 6.86 13.25 6.95
CA PRO A 41 8.11 13.90 7.33
C PRO A 41 9.33 13.25 6.68
N THR A 42 10.37 14.02 6.38
CA THR A 42 11.64 13.53 5.83
C THR A 42 12.80 13.91 6.74
N GLU A 43 13.89 13.13 6.74
CA GLU A 43 15.00 13.31 7.69
C GLU A 43 15.75 14.64 7.52
N ASN A 44 15.73 15.23 6.33
CA ASN A 44 16.25 16.58 6.08
C ASN A 44 15.40 17.71 6.69
N GLY A 45 14.32 17.38 7.42
CA GLY A 45 13.39 18.35 8.03
C GLY A 45 12.33 18.88 7.07
N GLY A 46 12.29 18.36 5.84
CA GLY A 46 11.25 18.61 4.86
C GLY A 46 9.98 17.76 5.09
N HIS A 47 9.09 17.81 4.11
CA HIS A 47 7.91 16.95 4.06
C HIS A 47 7.42 16.74 2.63
N ILE A 48 6.70 15.64 2.42
CA ILE A 48 5.91 15.35 1.22
C ILE A 48 4.44 15.59 1.56
N LEU A 49 3.74 16.37 0.74
CA LEU A 49 2.35 16.76 1.00
C LEU A 49 1.38 15.77 0.34
N LEU A 50 0.48 15.18 1.12
CA LEU A 50 -0.68 14.45 0.62
C LEU A 50 -1.92 15.27 0.92
N VAL A 51 -2.63 15.75 -0.09
CA VAL A 51 -3.74 16.70 0.09
C VAL A 51 -5.00 16.23 -0.62
N ALA A 52 -6.12 16.15 0.11
CA ALA A 52 -7.35 15.52 -0.34
C ALA A 52 -8.57 16.42 -0.21
N THR A 53 -9.56 16.16 -1.06
CA THR A 53 -10.88 16.79 -0.94
C THR A 53 -11.77 16.00 0.02
N ASP A 54 -12.97 16.51 0.32
CA ASP A 54 -13.96 15.80 1.15
C ASP A 54 -14.54 14.57 0.44
N GLY A 55 -14.38 14.45 -0.88
CA GLY A 55 -14.81 13.27 -1.64
C GLY A 55 -13.88 12.06 -1.52
N MET A 56 -12.71 12.25 -0.90
CA MET A 56 -11.80 11.17 -0.51
C MET A 56 -12.07 10.85 0.96
N SER A 57 -12.16 9.58 1.36
CA SER A 57 -12.34 9.22 2.77
C SER A 57 -11.07 9.49 3.60
N ASP A 58 -11.16 9.49 4.93
CA ASP A 58 -9.96 9.60 5.79
C ASP A 58 -9.09 8.34 5.69
N GLU A 59 -9.72 7.17 5.56
CA GLU A 59 -9.03 5.90 5.39
C GLU A 59 -8.33 5.79 4.03
N GLN A 60 -8.90 6.35 2.95
CA GLN A 60 -8.19 6.46 1.67
C GLN A 60 -6.95 7.37 1.82
N LEU A 61 -7.06 8.53 2.45
CA LEU A 61 -5.89 9.40 2.67
C LEU A 61 -4.80 8.73 3.53
N LEU A 62 -5.19 7.95 4.55
CA LEU A 62 -4.25 7.13 5.33
C LEU A 62 -3.66 5.98 4.52
N ARG A 63 -4.44 5.31 3.65
CA ARG A 63 -3.94 4.30 2.74
C ARG A 63 -2.86 4.87 1.83
N ALA A 64 -3.07 6.08 1.28
CA ALA A 64 -2.06 6.75 0.46
C ALA A 64 -0.78 7.05 1.25
N TYR A 65 -0.92 7.52 2.49
CA TYR A 65 0.21 7.70 3.40
C TYR A 65 0.97 6.38 3.64
N ASN A 66 0.25 5.29 3.91
CA ASN A 66 0.82 3.98 4.20
C ASN A 66 1.53 3.37 2.98
N ILE A 67 0.99 3.55 1.78
CA ILE A 67 1.65 3.11 0.53
C ILE A 67 2.94 3.92 0.29
N LEU A 68 2.89 5.25 0.49
CA LEU A 68 4.09 6.09 0.39
C LEU A 68 5.14 5.65 1.43
N ASP A 69 4.70 5.39 2.67
CA ASP A 69 5.57 4.90 3.75
C ASP A 69 6.23 3.58 3.37
N PHE A 70 5.49 2.65 2.78
CA PHE A 70 6.05 1.40 2.25
C PHE A 70 7.12 1.65 1.18
N TYR A 71 6.89 2.57 0.25
CA TYR A 71 7.89 2.90 -0.76
C TYR A 71 9.13 3.53 -0.18
N LEU A 72 9.01 4.30 0.91
CA LEU A 72 10.12 5.01 1.56
C LEU A 72 10.72 4.27 2.76
N THR A 73 10.16 3.14 3.16
CA THR A 73 10.73 2.28 4.21
C THR A 73 11.91 1.48 3.66
N ASP A 74 13.00 1.47 4.43
CA ASP A 74 14.21 0.72 4.11
C ASP A 74 13.95 -0.79 3.99
N VAL A 75 14.66 -1.41 3.07
CA VAL A 75 14.65 -2.86 2.81
C VAL A 75 16.09 -3.35 2.99
N PRO A 76 16.48 -3.74 4.22
CA PRO A 76 17.85 -4.14 4.53
C PRO A 76 18.38 -5.22 3.58
N GLY A 77 19.57 -5.01 3.04
CA GLY A 77 20.21 -5.93 2.09
C GLY A 77 19.81 -5.75 0.63
N SER A 78 18.79 -4.93 0.31
CA SER A 78 18.48 -4.57 -1.07
C SER A 78 19.51 -3.59 -1.66
N GLN A 79 19.69 -3.63 -2.98
CA GLN A 79 20.74 -2.88 -3.68
C GLN A 79 20.53 -1.36 -3.66
N TYR A 80 19.28 -0.91 -3.82
CA TYR A 80 18.89 0.50 -3.94
C TYR A 80 17.85 0.92 -2.90
N GLY A 81 17.29 -0.03 -2.14
CA GLY A 81 16.30 0.24 -1.10
C GLY A 81 16.81 0.08 0.33
N SER A 82 18.11 -0.20 0.55
CA SER A 82 18.66 -0.47 1.89
C SER A 82 18.75 0.76 2.79
N ASP A 83 18.80 1.95 2.19
CA ASP A 83 18.65 3.26 2.83
C ASP A 83 17.96 4.19 1.81
N LYS A 84 16.71 4.54 2.09
CA LYS A 84 15.87 5.39 1.23
C LYS A 84 15.79 6.83 1.70
N THR A 85 16.58 7.23 2.70
CA THR A 85 16.62 8.60 3.19
C THR A 85 16.92 9.60 2.08
N ALA A 86 17.85 9.29 1.18
CA ALA A 86 18.17 10.16 0.06
C ALA A 86 16.99 10.33 -0.93
N VAL A 87 16.22 9.26 -1.16
CA VAL A 87 15.03 9.29 -2.01
C VAL A 87 13.92 10.14 -1.37
N ALA A 88 13.63 9.91 -0.09
CA ALA A 88 12.63 10.68 0.65
C ALA A 88 12.99 12.17 0.71
N ASN A 89 14.26 12.49 1.00
CA ASN A 89 14.74 13.87 1.03
C ASN A 89 14.65 14.54 -0.35
N ALA A 90 15.01 13.82 -1.43
CA ALA A 90 14.85 14.33 -2.79
C ALA A 90 13.38 14.64 -3.10
N MET A 91 12.43 13.78 -2.68
CA MET A 91 11.01 14.06 -2.86
C MET A 91 10.58 15.35 -2.18
N ALA A 92 11.01 15.59 -0.93
CA ALA A 92 10.70 16.82 -0.21
C ALA A 92 11.35 18.05 -0.87
N ASP A 93 12.62 17.96 -1.26
CA ASP A 93 13.37 19.06 -1.89
C ASP A 93 12.81 19.42 -3.27
N ASN A 94 12.33 18.42 -4.02
CA ASN A 94 11.68 18.57 -5.32
C ASN A 94 10.21 18.99 -5.21
N GLY A 95 9.67 19.12 -3.99
CA GLY A 95 8.31 19.60 -3.76
C GLY A 95 7.22 18.59 -4.16
N ALA A 96 7.45 17.30 -3.90
CA ALA A 96 6.49 16.24 -4.17
C ALA A 96 5.14 16.52 -3.47
N VAL A 97 4.07 16.43 -4.26
CA VAL A 97 2.69 16.53 -3.76
C VAL A 97 1.84 15.44 -4.41
N LEU A 98 1.17 14.65 -3.58
CA LEU A 98 0.06 13.79 -4.00
C LEU A 98 -1.24 14.56 -3.81
N VAL A 99 -1.98 14.78 -4.89
CA VAL A 99 -3.30 15.39 -4.83
C VAL A 99 -4.36 14.31 -4.97
N LEU A 100 -5.30 14.28 -4.02
CA LEU A 100 -6.32 13.25 -3.88
C LEU A 100 -7.72 13.83 -4.12
N PRO A 101 -8.06 14.12 -5.39
CA PRO A 101 -9.39 14.58 -5.77
C PRO A 101 -10.47 13.51 -5.54
N GLY A 102 -11.65 13.95 -5.11
CA GLY A 102 -12.87 13.13 -5.19
C GLY A 102 -13.29 12.89 -6.64
N GLY A 103 -14.17 11.91 -6.86
CA GLY A 103 -14.66 11.52 -8.19
C GLY A 103 -13.70 10.60 -8.94
N ALA A 104 -13.94 10.42 -10.23
CA ALA A 104 -13.06 9.71 -11.17
C ALA A 104 -12.25 10.72 -12.00
N ASP A 105 -11.21 10.23 -12.69
CA ASP A 105 -10.53 11.05 -13.69
C ASP A 105 -11.52 11.56 -14.75
N GLY A 106 -11.37 12.83 -15.14
CA GLY A 106 -12.31 13.51 -16.03
C GLY A 106 -13.67 13.91 -15.44
N ASP A 107 -14.08 13.39 -14.28
CA ASP A 107 -15.33 13.73 -13.57
C ASP A 107 -15.12 14.29 -12.16
N SER A 108 -13.89 14.67 -11.83
CA SER A 108 -13.58 15.29 -10.54
C SER A 108 -14.17 16.71 -10.42
N PRO A 109 -14.67 17.10 -9.22
CA PRO A 109 -15.07 18.49 -8.97
C PRO A 109 -13.88 19.47 -8.95
N ILE A 110 -12.64 18.98 -8.95
CA ILE A 110 -11.44 19.80 -8.98
C ILE A 110 -11.08 20.17 -10.41
N ARG A 111 -10.88 21.47 -10.66
CA ARG A 111 -10.44 21.95 -11.98
C ARG A 111 -8.98 21.57 -12.23
N ASN A 112 -8.63 21.23 -13.47
CA ASN A 112 -7.26 20.81 -13.86
C ASN A 112 -6.16 21.76 -13.36
N ARG A 113 -6.37 23.08 -13.38
CA ARG A 113 -5.40 24.07 -12.86
C ARG A 113 -5.07 23.95 -11.36
N ALA A 114 -5.89 23.22 -10.61
CA ALA A 114 -5.73 22.95 -9.20
C ALA A 114 -5.15 21.56 -8.90
N LEU A 115 -5.05 20.68 -9.91
CA LEU A 115 -4.30 19.43 -9.85
C LEU A 115 -2.80 19.75 -9.97
N GLN A 116 -2.23 20.30 -8.90
CA GLN A 116 -0.80 20.62 -8.82
C GLN A 116 -0.12 19.55 -7.96
N GLY A 117 0.31 18.47 -8.60
CA GLY A 117 0.87 17.27 -7.98
C GLY A 117 0.47 16.02 -8.77
N GLN A 118 0.90 14.85 -8.31
CA GLN A 118 0.44 13.57 -8.85
C GLN A 118 -1.02 13.34 -8.46
N PRO A 119 -1.97 13.21 -9.39
CA PRO A 119 -3.36 12.91 -9.07
C PRO A 119 -3.55 11.44 -8.69
N LEU A 120 -4.41 11.18 -7.71
CA LEU A 120 -4.96 9.85 -7.42
C LEU A 120 -6.44 10.02 -7.05
N TYR A 121 -7.34 9.56 -7.92
CA TYR A 121 -8.77 9.84 -7.80
C TYR A 121 -9.48 8.89 -6.83
N ALA A 122 -10.51 9.38 -6.14
CA ALA A 122 -11.21 8.59 -5.12
C ALA A 122 -11.91 7.34 -5.69
N LEU A 123 -12.39 7.43 -6.94
CA LEU A 123 -13.07 6.32 -7.62
C LEU A 123 -12.11 5.36 -8.33
N GLU A 124 -10.81 5.43 -8.09
CA GLU A 124 -9.83 4.41 -8.55
C GLU A 124 -8.93 3.92 -7.43
N PHE A 125 -9.29 4.24 -6.18
CA PHE A 125 -8.45 4.02 -5.02
C PHE A 125 -9.23 3.41 -3.86
N PRO A 126 -9.74 2.17 -4.01
CA PRO A 126 -10.50 1.48 -2.98
C PRO A 126 -9.63 1.20 -1.74
N THR A 127 -10.22 1.19 -0.55
CA THR A 127 -9.55 0.74 0.69
C THR A 127 -9.53 -0.79 0.76
N GLU A 128 -8.53 -1.38 1.40
CA GLU A 128 -8.51 -2.82 1.68
C GLU A 128 -9.80 -3.23 2.40
N GLY A 129 -10.48 -4.29 1.96
CA GLY A 129 -11.75 -4.73 2.56
C GLY A 129 -13.00 -4.01 2.04
N SER A 130 -12.88 -2.91 1.29
CA SER A 130 -14.04 -2.32 0.61
C SER A 130 -14.61 -3.27 -0.45
N VAL A 131 -15.88 -3.06 -0.84
CA VAL A 131 -16.56 -3.89 -1.85
C VAL A 131 -15.77 -3.97 -3.16
N ALA A 132 -15.26 -2.84 -3.65
CA ALA A 132 -14.48 -2.78 -4.87
C ALA A 132 -13.13 -3.49 -4.75
N TYR A 133 -12.47 -3.39 -3.59
CA TYR A 133 -11.23 -4.11 -3.34
C TYR A 133 -11.46 -5.63 -3.30
N VAL A 134 -12.47 -6.09 -2.56
CA VAL A 134 -12.80 -7.53 -2.39
C VAL A 134 -13.24 -8.17 -3.71
N ASN A 135 -14.04 -7.46 -4.50
CA ASN A 135 -14.45 -7.93 -5.83
C ASN A 135 -13.35 -7.79 -6.88
N ASN A 136 -12.25 -7.10 -6.56
CA ASN A 136 -11.21 -6.69 -7.49
C ASN A 136 -11.81 -6.03 -8.74
N ASP A 137 -12.60 -4.98 -8.52
CA ASP A 137 -13.33 -4.26 -9.55
C ASP A 137 -12.35 -3.53 -10.50
N TYR A 138 -12.22 -4.05 -11.72
CA TYR A 138 -11.36 -3.48 -12.76
C TYR A 138 -11.98 -2.29 -13.50
N GLU A 139 -13.30 -2.03 -13.37
CA GLU A 139 -13.90 -0.78 -13.83
C GLU A 139 -13.51 0.37 -12.90
N GLN A 140 -13.50 0.10 -11.59
CA GLN A 140 -12.99 1.04 -10.60
C GLN A 140 -11.46 1.15 -10.65
N ARG A 141 -10.76 0.03 -10.87
CA ARG A 141 -9.30 -0.12 -10.67
C ARG A 141 -8.86 0.13 -9.22
N ASP A 142 -7.61 -0.23 -8.98
CA ASP A 142 -6.88 0.07 -7.74
C ASP A 142 -5.52 0.66 -8.11
N ALA A 143 -5.50 1.95 -8.45
CA ALA A 143 -4.35 2.66 -8.99
C ALA A 143 -3.35 3.12 -7.90
N GLY A 144 -3.60 2.76 -6.64
CA GLY A 144 -2.87 3.30 -5.49
C GLY A 144 -1.37 3.01 -5.51
N LEU A 145 -0.98 1.78 -5.86
CA LEU A 145 0.44 1.45 -5.96
C LEU A 145 1.11 2.16 -7.14
N GLU A 146 0.50 2.10 -8.32
CA GLU A 146 0.94 2.75 -9.56
C GLU A 146 1.15 4.27 -9.37
N GLU A 147 0.10 5.01 -9.03
CA GLU A 147 0.12 6.48 -8.98
C GLU A 147 1.07 7.01 -7.89
N ILE A 148 1.12 6.36 -6.72
CA ILE A 148 2.03 6.78 -5.67
C ILE A 148 3.48 6.44 -6.05
N PHE A 149 3.70 5.35 -6.78
CA PHE A 149 5.04 5.05 -7.30
C PHE A 149 5.48 6.06 -8.37
N HIS A 150 4.60 6.50 -9.28
CA HIS A 150 4.91 7.58 -10.22
C HIS A 150 5.45 8.82 -9.49
N MET A 151 4.81 9.22 -8.39
CA MET A 151 5.31 10.34 -7.57
C MET A 151 6.68 10.04 -6.94
N VAL A 152 6.89 8.85 -6.37
CA VAL A 152 8.21 8.44 -5.81
C VAL A 152 9.28 8.44 -6.90
N HIS A 153 8.91 8.02 -8.10
CA HIS A 153 9.80 7.94 -9.26
C HIS A 153 10.20 9.34 -9.74
N ASP A 154 9.23 10.21 -9.98
CA ASP A 154 9.44 11.56 -10.50
C ASP A 154 10.23 12.44 -9.55
N TYR A 155 9.91 12.40 -8.25
CA TYR A 155 10.45 13.36 -7.29
C TYR A 155 11.57 12.80 -6.42
N GLY A 156 11.68 11.47 -6.29
CA GLY A 156 12.63 10.82 -5.39
C GLY A 156 13.74 10.07 -6.10
N ILE A 157 13.37 9.05 -6.88
CA ILE A 157 14.32 8.21 -7.64
C ILE A 157 14.96 9.05 -8.74
N GLY A 158 14.17 9.86 -9.45
CA GLY A 158 14.58 10.63 -10.61
C GLY A 158 14.40 9.86 -11.90
N THR A 159 14.01 10.58 -12.95
CA THR A 159 13.70 10.02 -14.28
C THR A 159 14.70 10.54 -15.30
N LYS A 160 14.47 10.30 -16.59
CA LYS A 160 15.25 10.92 -17.66
C LYS A 160 15.19 12.46 -17.61
N TYR A 161 14.09 13.03 -17.13
CA TYR A 161 13.84 14.48 -17.17
C TYR A 161 13.71 15.14 -15.79
N THR A 162 13.64 14.36 -14.72
CA THR A 162 13.62 14.86 -13.34
C THR A 162 14.86 14.43 -12.57
N GLU A 163 15.40 15.33 -11.75
CA GLU A 163 16.51 15.01 -10.86
C GLU A 163 16.03 14.12 -9.70
N GLY A 164 16.88 13.20 -9.24
CA GLY A 164 16.56 12.36 -8.08
C GLY A 164 17.77 11.57 -7.59
N ALA A 165 17.63 10.97 -6.42
CA ALA A 165 18.72 10.34 -5.68
C ALA A 165 19.31 9.11 -6.39
N LEU A 166 18.52 8.45 -7.24
CA LEU A 166 18.87 7.19 -7.91
C LEU A 166 18.81 7.29 -9.44
N GLN A 167 18.79 8.52 -9.98
CA GLN A 167 18.61 8.80 -11.41
C GLN A 167 19.66 8.13 -12.30
N THR A 168 20.90 8.02 -11.80
CA THR A 168 22.03 7.44 -12.55
C THR A 168 22.30 5.97 -12.22
N THR A 169 21.54 5.39 -11.30
CA THR A 169 21.73 4.02 -10.79
C THR A 169 20.48 3.18 -11.03
N TYR A 170 19.53 3.16 -10.08
CA TYR A 170 18.31 2.34 -10.19
C TYR A 170 17.51 2.68 -11.45
N GLN A 171 17.34 3.97 -11.75
CA GLN A 171 16.66 4.40 -12.98
C GLN A 171 17.37 3.93 -14.25
N ALA A 172 18.70 3.79 -14.23
CA ALA A 172 19.43 3.26 -15.36
C ALA A 172 19.20 1.75 -15.56
N GLU A 173 18.90 1.00 -14.49
CA GLU A 173 18.46 -0.41 -14.59
C GLU A 173 17.02 -0.49 -15.14
N ILE A 174 16.11 0.36 -14.64
CA ILE A 174 14.73 0.47 -15.17
C ILE A 174 14.77 0.75 -16.67
N ALA A 175 15.53 1.76 -17.12
CA ALA A 175 15.64 2.11 -18.53
C ALA A 175 16.15 0.95 -19.42
N ARG A 176 17.09 0.13 -18.92
CA ARG A 176 17.55 -1.06 -19.64
C ARG A 176 16.47 -2.12 -19.75
N ALA A 177 15.73 -2.35 -18.67
CA ALA A 177 14.62 -3.30 -18.64
C ALA A 177 13.47 -2.85 -19.56
N THR A 178 13.10 -1.56 -19.54
CA THR A 178 12.12 -0.98 -20.47
C THR A 178 12.54 -1.18 -21.93
N ALA A 179 13.80 -0.87 -22.26
CA ALA A 179 14.32 -1.06 -23.62
C ALA A 179 14.29 -2.54 -24.06
N ASN A 180 14.66 -3.47 -23.17
CA ASN A 180 14.57 -4.90 -23.43
C ASN A 180 13.12 -5.36 -23.63
N SER A 181 12.21 -4.86 -22.78
CA SER A 181 10.80 -5.20 -22.79
C SER A 181 10.12 -4.77 -24.09
N LEU A 182 10.35 -3.54 -24.54
CA LEU A 182 9.87 -3.05 -25.84
C LEU A 182 10.46 -3.84 -27.01
N ALA A 183 11.77 -4.12 -26.99
CA ALA A 183 12.45 -4.86 -28.06
C ALA A 183 11.94 -6.29 -28.23
N ASN A 184 11.48 -6.92 -27.14
CA ASN A 184 10.98 -8.30 -27.13
C ASN A 184 9.44 -8.38 -27.06
N SER A 185 8.73 -7.25 -27.15
CA SER A 185 7.27 -7.21 -27.05
C SER A 185 6.76 -7.84 -25.74
N LEU A 186 7.43 -7.56 -24.62
CA LEU A 186 7.00 -7.96 -23.28
C LEU A 186 6.07 -6.91 -22.66
N TRP A 187 6.21 -5.65 -23.07
CA TRP A 187 5.39 -4.52 -22.66
C TRP A 187 5.09 -3.58 -23.84
N GLY A 188 4.02 -2.80 -23.74
CA GLY A 188 3.54 -1.95 -24.81
C GLY A 188 2.88 -2.73 -25.94
N ASN A 189 2.34 -3.91 -25.65
CA ASN A 189 1.61 -4.75 -26.60
C ASN A 189 0.20 -4.23 -26.81
N GLY A 190 -0.32 -4.32 -28.04
CA GLY A 190 -1.69 -3.89 -28.32
C GLY A 190 -1.85 -3.30 -29.71
N ASP A 191 -3.01 -2.69 -29.92
CA ASP A 191 -3.44 -2.12 -31.18
C ASP A 191 -2.74 -0.78 -31.50
N SER A 192 -3.19 -0.10 -32.56
CA SER A 192 -2.64 1.21 -32.94
C SER A 192 -2.81 2.28 -31.87
N GLY A 193 -3.80 2.16 -30.99
CA GLY A 193 -4.00 3.07 -29.86
C GLY A 193 -2.88 2.91 -28.85
N VAL A 194 -2.58 1.68 -28.43
CA VAL A 194 -1.45 1.40 -27.52
C VAL A 194 -0.12 1.83 -28.13
N LYS A 195 0.10 1.59 -29.42
CA LYS A 195 1.34 2.04 -30.09
C LYS A 195 1.45 3.57 -30.15
N SER A 196 0.34 4.28 -30.31
CA SER A 196 0.31 5.74 -30.24
C SER A 196 0.66 6.24 -28.84
N TRP A 197 0.05 5.63 -27.81
CA TRP A 197 0.32 5.95 -26.41
C TRP A 197 1.78 5.70 -26.02
N ILE A 198 2.36 4.56 -26.40
CA ILE A 198 3.81 4.30 -26.22
C ILE A 198 4.67 5.37 -26.89
N SER A 199 4.28 5.86 -28.07
CA SER A 199 5.02 6.96 -28.73
C SER A 199 4.86 8.30 -28.02
N GLU A 200 3.74 8.55 -27.35
CA GLU A 200 3.51 9.74 -26.52
C GLU A 200 4.37 9.69 -25.26
N LEU A 201 4.37 8.56 -24.56
CA LEU A 201 5.22 8.32 -23.40
C LEU A 201 6.72 8.50 -23.70
N ASP A 202 7.20 8.10 -24.89
CA ASP A 202 8.60 8.29 -25.27
C ASP A 202 8.96 9.78 -25.42
N GLN A 203 8.03 10.53 -26.02
CA GLN A 203 8.19 11.97 -26.24
C GLN A 203 8.17 12.74 -24.92
N GLU A 204 7.32 12.31 -23.98
CA GLU A 204 7.16 12.92 -22.66
C GLU A 204 8.15 12.40 -21.62
N GLY A 205 8.80 11.25 -21.89
CA GLY A 205 9.82 10.63 -21.02
C GLY A 205 9.27 9.85 -19.85
N SER A 206 8.05 9.34 -19.98
CA SER A 206 7.35 8.55 -18.99
C SER A 206 7.35 7.05 -19.30
N LEU A 207 7.98 6.59 -20.40
CA LEU A 207 8.07 5.17 -20.76
C LEU A 207 8.56 4.29 -19.61
N GLU A 208 9.66 4.68 -18.98
CA GLU A 208 10.25 3.91 -17.90
C GLU A 208 9.33 3.81 -16.69
N GLN A 209 8.52 4.86 -16.45
CA GLN A 209 7.59 4.95 -15.33
C GLN A 209 6.41 4.01 -15.52
N GLU A 210 5.79 4.05 -16.69
CA GLU A 210 4.65 3.20 -17.03
C GLU A 210 5.05 1.72 -17.12
N TYR A 211 6.25 1.44 -17.65
CA TYR A 211 6.79 0.09 -17.66
C TYR A 211 6.98 -0.47 -16.25
N ILE A 212 7.69 0.25 -15.37
CA ILE A 212 7.94 -0.26 -14.01
C ILE A 212 6.65 -0.35 -13.19
N ALA A 213 5.69 0.55 -13.38
CA ALA A 213 4.36 0.45 -12.79
C ALA A 213 3.64 -0.84 -13.21
N SER A 214 3.70 -1.20 -14.50
CA SER A 214 3.12 -2.46 -15.01
C SER A 214 3.74 -3.71 -14.37
N VAL A 215 5.06 -3.70 -14.18
CA VAL A 215 5.79 -4.76 -13.47
C VAL A 215 5.33 -4.81 -12.00
N LEU A 216 5.29 -3.66 -11.33
CA LEU A 216 4.97 -3.52 -9.91
C LEU A 216 3.55 -4.02 -9.60
N ASP A 217 2.55 -3.57 -10.35
CA ASP A 217 1.17 -4.01 -10.18
C ASP A 217 1.05 -5.53 -10.30
N SER A 218 1.67 -6.11 -11.32
CA SER A 218 1.66 -7.56 -11.54
C SER A 218 2.43 -8.31 -10.44
N TYR A 219 3.50 -7.72 -9.92
CA TYR A 219 4.34 -8.29 -8.86
C TYR A 219 3.61 -8.36 -7.52
N TYR A 220 2.79 -7.35 -7.21
CA TYR A 220 1.92 -7.32 -6.04
C TYR A 220 0.49 -7.79 -6.33
N GLY A 221 0.28 -8.41 -7.49
CA GLY A 221 -0.93 -9.18 -7.81
C GLY A 221 -2.18 -8.36 -8.12
N TYR A 222 -2.04 -7.08 -8.47
CA TYR A 222 -3.15 -6.21 -8.86
C TYR A 222 -3.83 -6.67 -10.13
N TRP A 223 -3.09 -7.32 -11.03
CA TRP A 223 -3.64 -7.93 -12.24
C TRP A 223 -4.02 -9.40 -12.06
N GLY A 224 -3.62 -10.04 -10.96
CA GLY A 224 -3.74 -11.49 -10.78
C GLY A 224 -5.17 -12.05 -10.95
N GLY A 225 -6.17 -11.29 -10.50
CA GLY A 225 -7.58 -11.65 -10.62
C GLY A 225 -8.23 -11.30 -11.97
N TRP A 226 -7.49 -10.76 -12.93
CA TRP A 226 -8.04 -10.35 -14.24
C TRP A 226 -8.31 -11.57 -15.10
N THR A 227 -9.50 -11.64 -15.68
CA THR A 227 -9.95 -12.84 -16.42
C THR A 227 -10.17 -12.61 -17.91
N GLU A 228 -10.11 -11.38 -18.40
CA GLU A 228 -10.36 -11.10 -19.83
C GLU A 228 -9.13 -11.34 -20.72
N ALA A 229 -7.93 -11.39 -20.12
CA ALA A 229 -6.67 -11.64 -20.84
C ALA A 229 -5.64 -12.41 -19.98
N ASP A 230 -4.60 -12.89 -20.65
CA ASP A 230 -3.51 -13.63 -20.03
C ASP A 230 -2.48 -12.70 -19.40
N GLY A 231 -2.23 -11.53 -20.01
CA GLY A 231 -1.32 -10.49 -19.50
C GLY A 231 -1.93 -9.52 -18.49
N GLY A 232 -1.06 -8.75 -17.84
CA GLY A 232 -1.40 -7.61 -17.00
C GLY A 232 -1.61 -6.33 -17.83
N MET A 233 -2.09 -5.26 -17.18
CA MET A 233 -2.37 -3.98 -17.82
C MET A 233 -3.22 -4.11 -19.09
N TRP A 234 -4.36 -4.82 -19.01
CA TRP A 234 -5.20 -5.14 -20.17
C TRP A 234 -4.43 -5.79 -21.35
N ASP A 235 -3.53 -6.72 -21.03
CA ASP A 235 -2.66 -7.41 -22.00
C ASP A 235 -1.57 -6.54 -22.65
N ILE A 236 -1.43 -5.28 -22.20
CA ILE A 236 -0.30 -4.42 -22.60
C ILE A 236 1.02 -4.99 -22.08
N TYR A 237 0.97 -5.64 -20.91
CA TYR A 237 2.10 -6.31 -20.28
C TYR A 237 1.94 -7.83 -20.30
N VAL A 238 2.99 -8.56 -20.67
CA VAL A 238 2.94 -10.02 -20.90
C VAL A 238 2.69 -10.85 -19.64
N ALA A 239 2.85 -10.27 -18.45
CA ALA A 239 2.75 -10.98 -17.17
C ALA A 239 1.64 -10.41 -16.30
N LYS A 240 0.91 -11.29 -15.61
CA LYS A 240 -0.23 -10.92 -14.75
C LYS A 240 0.02 -11.17 -13.27
N ILE A 241 0.79 -12.21 -12.95
CA ILE A 241 1.24 -12.53 -11.59
C ILE A 241 2.75 -12.53 -11.49
N ARG A 242 3.28 -12.40 -10.26
CA ARG A 242 4.72 -12.43 -9.95
C ARG A 242 5.48 -13.56 -10.66
N GLN A 243 4.92 -14.78 -10.66
CA GLN A 243 5.50 -15.94 -11.33
C GLN A 243 5.64 -15.76 -12.84
N ASP A 244 4.70 -15.07 -13.49
CA ASP A 244 4.78 -14.81 -14.94
C ASP A 244 5.87 -13.80 -15.25
N ILE A 245 6.08 -12.81 -14.36
CA ILE A 245 7.16 -11.82 -14.51
C ILE A 245 8.51 -12.54 -14.52
N GLU A 246 8.75 -13.43 -13.55
CA GLU A 246 10.00 -14.20 -13.46
C GLU A 246 10.26 -15.05 -14.72
N GLN A 247 9.20 -15.55 -15.35
CA GLN A 247 9.30 -16.39 -16.55
C GLN A 247 9.45 -15.59 -17.84
N HIS A 248 8.69 -14.51 -17.99
CA HIS A 248 8.55 -13.78 -19.25
C HIS A 248 9.38 -12.49 -19.29
N ASP A 249 9.56 -11.82 -18.15
CA ASP A 249 10.35 -10.59 -18.02
C ASP A 249 11.28 -10.63 -16.80
N PRO A 250 12.35 -11.47 -16.83
CA PRO A 250 13.28 -11.61 -15.72
C PRO A 250 14.06 -10.32 -15.41
N MET A 251 14.15 -9.38 -16.35
CA MET A 251 14.72 -8.06 -16.07
C MET A 251 13.78 -7.23 -15.21
N GLY A 252 12.48 -7.18 -15.56
CA GLY A 252 11.44 -6.58 -14.72
C GLY A 252 11.37 -7.22 -13.33
N ALA A 253 11.37 -8.56 -13.26
CA ALA A 253 11.34 -9.29 -11.99
C ALA A 253 12.46 -8.86 -11.03
N ALA A 254 13.66 -8.62 -11.57
CA ALA A 254 14.83 -8.26 -10.77
C ALA A 254 14.77 -6.83 -10.22
N LEU A 255 14.01 -5.91 -10.80
CA LEU A 255 13.94 -4.51 -10.36
C LEU A 255 13.27 -4.38 -9.00
N ILE A 256 12.18 -5.13 -8.77
CA ILE A 256 11.37 -4.98 -7.56
C ILE A 256 12.18 -5.26 -6.28
N PRO A 257 12.84 -6.42 -6.09
CA PRO A 257 13.61 -6.70 -4.87
C PRO A 257 14.89 -5.87 -4.73
N GLN A 258 15.33 -5.15 -5.78
CA GLN A 258 16.44 -4.20 -5.65
C GLN A 258 16.05 -2.96 -4.85
N PHE A 259 14.76 -2.59 -4.81
CA PHE A 259 14.28 -1.36 -4.16
C PHE A 259 13.17 -1.60 -3.13
N LEU A 260 12.30 -2.58 -3.33
CA LEU A 260 11.11 -2.85 -2.53
C LEU A 260 11.18 -4.22 -1.85
N SER A 261 10.43 -4.35 -0.74
CA SER A 261 10.26 -5.62 -0.05
C SER A 261 9.41 -6.59 -0.88
N GLU A 262 9.67 -7.89 -0.81
CA GLU A 262 8.85 -8.90 -1.48
C GLU A 262 7.40 -8.94 -0.97
N THR A 263 7.20 -8.47 0.27
CA THR A 263 5.90 -8.31 0.93
C THR A 263 5.60 -6.84 1.19
N ILE A 264 4.32 -6.51 1.27
CA ILE A 264 3.79 -5.19 1.61
C ILE A 264 3.72 -5.07 3.13
N THR A 265 4.54 -4.17 3.68
CA THR A 265 4.82 -4.08 5.12
C THR A 265 4.02 -2.99 5.85
N TYR A 266 3.30 -2.11 5.13
CA TYR A 266 2.44 -1.15 5.80
C TYR A 266 1.25 -1.85 6.48
N MET A 267 0.67 -1.21 7.49
CA MET A 267 -0.55 -1.70 8.15
C MET A 267 -1.76 -1.52 7.23
N ALA A 268 -2.24 -2.60 6.61
CA ALA A 268 -3.49 -2.57 5.88
C ALA A 268 -4.65 -2.30 6.84
N ARG A 269 -5.44 -1.26 6.56
CA ARG A 269 -6.54 -0.81 7.40
C ARG A 269 -7.84 -1.26 6.75
N ILE A 270 -8.32 -2.43 7.17
CA ILE A 270 -9.47 -3.09 6.58
C ILE A 270 -10.71 -2.24 6.84
N ASP A 271 -11.45 -1.95 5.77
CA ASP A 271 -12.56 -1.02 5.71
C ASP A 271 -13.52 -1.17 6.90
N PRO A 272 -13.97 -0.05 7.53
CA PRO A 272 -14.84 -0.11 8.71
C PRO A 272 -16.21 -0.75 8.43
N GLU A 273 -16.65 -0.83 7.17
CA GLU A 273 -17.89 -1.51 6.78
C GLU A 273 -17.67 -2.99 6.41
N PHE A 274 -16.42 -3.47 6.42
CA PHE A 274 -16.11 -4.87 6.14
C PHE A 274 -16.76 -5.79 7.19
N SER A 275 -17.29 -6.91 6.70
CA SER A 275 -17.79 -8.00 7.53
C SER A 275 -17.42 -9.34 6.91
N GLY A 276 -17.23 -10.35 7.75
CA GLY A 276 -16.69 -11.65 7.34
C GLY A 276 -15.20 -11.76 7.68
N THR A 277 -14.47 -12.61 6.95
CA THR A 277 -13.05 -12.85 7.20
C THR A 277 -12.21 -12.31 6.05
N PHE A 278 -11.30 -11.40 6.34
CA PHE A 278 -10.32 -10.89 5.39
C PHE A 278 -9.20 -11.91 5.22
N GLU A 279 -8.99 -12.35 3.98
CA GLU A 279 -8.04 -13.41 3.63
C GLU A 279 -6.72 -12.78 3.16
N MET A 280 -5.64 -13.06 3.88
CA MET A 280 -4.27 -12.76 3.45
C MET A 280 -3.58 -14.01 2.86
N SER A 281 -4.20 -15.18 2.90
CA SER A 281 -3.72 -16.35 2.16
C SER A 281 -4.29 -16.36 0.74
N PHE A 282 -3.52 -16.84 -0.24
CA PHE A 282 -4.02 -16.93 -1.61
C PHE A 282 -5.15 -17.95 -1.74
N ASP A 283 -6.27 -17.52 -2.31
CA ASP A 283 -7.43 -18.34 -2.65
C ASP A 283 -8.01 -17.87 -3.99
N ALA A 284 -7.87 -18.69 -5.03
CA ALA A 284 -8.35 -18.35 -6.37
C ALA A 284 -9.87 -18.12 -6.46
N SER A 285 -10.66 -18.54 -5.46
CA SER A 285 -12.09 -18.22 -5.38
C SER A 285 -12.38 -16.80 -4.86
N ASN A 286 -11.38 -16.16 -4.25
CA ASN A 286 -11.42 -14.80 -3.72
C ASN A 286 -10.42 -13.92 -4.49
N PRO A 287 -10.85 -13.18 -5.53
CA PRO A 287 -9.94 -12.53 -6.48
C PRO A 287 -9.01 -11.50 -5.83
N TYR A 288 -9.44 -10.82 -4.77
CA TYR A 288 -8.58 -9.86 -4.05
C TYR A 288 -7.38 -10.52 -3.37
N THR A 289 -7.39 -11.84 -3.15
CA THR A 289 -6.26 -12.57 -2.54
C THR A 289 -5.04 -12.65 -3.44
N HIS A 290 -5.18 -12.32 -4.73
CA HIS A 290 -4.01 -12.04 -5.56
C HIS A 290 -3.20 -10.86 -5.02
N LYS A 291 -3.86 -9.84 -4.44
CA LYS A 291 -3.23 -8.66 -3.82
C LYS A 291 -2.91 -8.88 -2.34
N SER A 292 -3.91 -9.26 -1.55
CA SER A 292 -3.77 -9.34 -0.09
C SER A 292 -2.78 -10.41 0.37
N ARG A 293 -2.43 -11.38 -0.49
CA ARG A 293 -1.38 -12.38 -0.19
C ARG A 293 0.00 -11.83 0.11
N TYR A 294 0.26 -10.59 -0.28
CA TYR A 294 1.53 -9.94 -0.04
C TYR A 294 1.52 -9.05 1.19
N LEU A 295 0.35 -8.79 1.79
CA LEU A 295 0.26 -8.05 3.04
C LEU A 295 0.84 -8.90 4.18
N VAL A 296 1.58 -8.29 5.09
CA VAL A 296 2.01 -8.94 6.34
C VAL A 296 1.42 -8.28 7.58
N ASN A 297 0.77 -7.13 7.45
CA ASN A 297 0.17 -6.43 8.57
C ASN A 297 -1.26 -6.02 8.21
N ALA A 298 -2.22 -6.32 9.09
CA ALA A 298 -3.62 -5.99 8.87
C ALA A 298 -4.34 -5.61 10.17
N ARG A 299 -5.25 -4.65 10.07
CA ARG A 299 -6.10 -4.19 11.16
C ARG A 299 -7.54 -4.10 10.70
N LEU A 300 -8.45 -4.76 11.42
CA LEU A 300 -9.88 -4.54 11.28
C LEU A 300 -10.26 -3.16 11.85
N LEU A 301 -11.10 -2.43 11.12
CA LEU A 301 -11.73 -1.20 11.61
C LEU A 301 -13.22 -1.41 11.86
N GLY A 302 -13.91 -0.35 12.28
CA GLY A 302 -15.34 -0.37 12.53
C GLY A 302 -15.73 -1.07 13.84
N ASP A 303 -16.99 -1.45 13.92
CA ASP A 303 -17.63 -2.06 15.09
C ASP A 303 -18.41 -3.34 14.73
N LEU A 304 -18.18 -3.89 13.53
CA LEU A 304 -18.77 -5.14 13.07
C LEU A 304 -17.89 -6.33 13.45
N PRO A 305 -18.46 -7.42 14.00
CA PRO A 305 -17.73 -8.68 14.17
C PRO A 305 -17.15 -9.16 12.84
N SER A 306 -15.84 -9.33 12.80
CA SER A 306 -15.08 -9.65 11.58
C SER A 306 -13.90 -10.56 11.90
N GLY A 307 -13.18 -11.00 10.88
CA GLY A 307 -12.01 -11.84 11.06
C GLY A 307 -10.87 -11.53 10.12
N ILE A 308 -9.69 -12.02 10.46
CA ILE A 308 -8.52 -12.03 9.60
C ILE A 308 -7.97 -13.45 9.58
N ASN A 309 -7.75 -13.99 8.39
CA ASN A 309 -6.84 -15.10 8.17
C ASN A 309 -5.54 -14.54 7.63
N GLY A 310 -4.45 -14.73 8.35
CA GLY A 310 -3.09 -14.38 7.95
C GLY A 310 -2.57 -15.23 6.79
N ASN A 311 -1.26 -15.33 6.69
CA ASN A 311 -0.57 -16.11 5.66
C ASN A 311 0.61 -16.87 6.23
N ASP A 312 1.52 -17.35 5.38
CA ASP A 312 2.69 -18.12 5.85
C ASP A 312 3.87 -17.22 6.27
N HIS A 313 3.68 -15.90 6.31
CA HIS A 313 4.67 -14.93 6.78
C HIS A 313 4.39 -14.50 8.23
N ASP A 314 5.41 -13.99 8.92
CA ASP A 314 5.22 -13.37 10.23
C ASP A 314 4.28 -12.15 10.11
N ASN A 315 3.12 -12.19 10.76
CA ASN A 315 2.13 -11.11 10.69
C ASN A 315 2.01 -10.27 11.96
N VAL A 316 1.64 -8.98 11.82
CA VAL A 316 1.08 -8.18 12.91
C VAL A 316 -0.39 -7.88 12.64
N LEU A 317 -1.27 -8.50 13.44
CA LEU A 317 -2.71 -8.48 13.25
C LEU A 317 -3.41 -7.74 14.40
N LEU A 318 -4.37 -6.89 14.06
CA LEU A 318 -5.17 -6.14 15.03
C LEU A 318 -6.67 -6.34 14.75
N GLY A 319 -7.43 -6.66 15.79
CA GLY A 319 -8.89 -6.64 15.77
C GLY A 319 -9.47 -5.22 15.79
N ASN A 320 -10.77 -5.12 15.55
CA ASN A 320 -11.55 -3.91 15.84
C ASN A 320 -12.16 -3.98 17.24
N PHE A 321 -13.12 -3.12 17.57
CA PHE A 321 -13.75 -3.08 18.90
C PHE A 321 -14.84 -4.15 19.14
N ALA A 322 -15.18 -4.94 18.12
CA ALA A 322 -16.15 -6.03 18.20
C ALA A 322 -15.47 -7.37 18.47
N ASP A 323 -16.25 -8.45 18.48
CA ASP A 323 -15.72 -9.80 18.61
C ASP A 323 -15.03 -10.22 17.30
N ASN A 324 -13.73 -10.49 17.33
CA ASN A 324 -12.98 -10.87 16.13
C ASN A 324 -12.58 -12.34 16.09
N MET A 325 -12.44 -12.88 14.87
CA MET A 325 -11.82 -14.19 14.63
C MET A 325 -10.50 -14.01 13.89
N ILE A 326 -9.38 -14.26 14.56
CA ILE A 326 -8.05 -14.06 13.98
C ILE A 326 -7.29 -15.39 13.94
N ASP A 327 -6.82 -15.78 12.76
CA ASP A 327 -6.00 -16.97 12.54
C ASP A 327 -4.70 -16.54 11.83
N GLY A 328 -3.56 -16.60 12.52
CA GLY A 328 -2.27 -16.19 11.96
C GLY A 328 -1.79 -17.05 10.79
N LYS A 329 -2.26 -18.30 10.72
CA LYS A 329 -1.79 -19.36 9.82
C LYS A 329 -0.36 -19.82 10.12
N GLY A 330 0.63 -19.39 9.36
CA GLY A 330 2.00 -19.87 9.44
C GLY A 330 2.96 -18.71 9.67
N GLY A 331 4.15 -18.99 10.17
CA GLY A 331 5.08 -17.93 10.60
C GLY A 331 5.01 -17.71 12.10
N ASN A 332 5.48 -16.54 12.54
CA ASN A 332 5.46 -16.09 13.93
C ASN A 332 4.57 -14.87 14.05
N ASP A 333 3.32 -15.10 14.45
CA ASP A 333 2.28 -14.08 14.39
C ASP A 333 2.11 -13.36 15.72
N VAL A 334 1.87 -12.05 15.59
CA VAL A 334 1.60 -11.14 16.69
C VAL A 334 0.17 -10.63 16.57
N VAL A 335 -0.64 -10.83 17.60
CA VAL A 335 -1.88 -10.06 17.77
C VAL A 335 -1.60 -8.91 18.72
N GLN A 336 -1.80 -7.68 18.24
CA GLN A 336 -1.50 -6.47 19.01
C GLN A 336 -2.79 -5.82 19.55
N TYR A 337 -2.78 -5.47 20.83
CA TYR A 337 -3.91 -4.87 21.53
C TYR A 337 -3.55 -3.48 22.06
N PRO A 338 -4.33 -2.42 21.74
CA PRO A 338 -4.05 -1.06 22.17
C PRO A 338 -4.50 -0.78 23.62
N VAL A 339 -4.27 -1.74 24.52
CA VAL A 339 -4.62 -1.70 25.95
C VAL A 339 -3.49 -2.35 26.77
N ALA A 340 -3.48 -2.15 28.08
CA ALA A 340 -2.59 -2.90 28.98
C ALA A 340 -3.08 -4.34 29.18
N SER A 341 -2.15 -5.27 29.41
CA SER A 341 -2.46 -6.70 29.63
C SER A 341 -3.40 -6.94 30.82
N SER A 342 -3.41 -6.05 31.81
CA SER A 342 -4.31 -6.11 32.97
C SER A 342 -5.77 -5.75 32.66
N GLU A 343 -6.05 -5.17 31.50
CA GLU A 343 -7.40 -4.74 31.09
C GLU A 343 -8.18 -5.86 30.38
N VAL A 344 -7.51 -6.98 30.10
CA VAL A 344 -8.10 -8.12 29.40
C VAL A 344 -8.08 -9.39 30.25
N VAL A 345 -8.97 -10.31 29.93
CA VAL A 345 -8.94 -11.69 30.41
C VAL A 345 -8.50 -12.59 29.26
N ILE A 346 -7.45 -13.37 29.48
CA ILE A 346 -6.92 -14.31 28.49
C ILE A 346 -7.23 -15.73 28.94
N THR A 347 -7.86 -16.52 28.06
CA THR A 347 -8.12 -17.94 28.31
C THR A 347 -7.61 -18.80 27.17
N ARG A 348 -6.89 -19.88 27.49
CA ARG A 348 -6.41 -20.85 26.50
C ARG A 348 -7.26 -22.11 26.53
N SER A 349 -7.61 -22.62 25.36
CA SER A 349 -8.36 -23.85 25.16
C SER A 349 -7.71 -24.73 24.08
N ALA A 350 -8.26 -25.92 23.84
CA ALA A 350 -7.81 -26.79 22.75
C ALA A 350 -8.04 -26.19 21.35
N THR A 351 -8.96 -25.23 21.21
CA THR A 351 -9.35 -24.64 19.93
C THR A 351 -8.69 -23.30 19.63
N GLY A 352 -7.89 -22.76 20.57
CA GLY A 352 -7.24 -21.46 20.44
C GLY A 352 -7.20 -20.67 21.75
N ILE A 353 -6.85 -19.39 21.64
CA ILE A 353 -6.85 -18.41 22.73
C ILE A 353 -8.10 -17.53 22.59
N GLN A 354 -8.72 -17.17 23.71
CA GLN A 354 -9.68 -16.07 23.78
C GLN A 354 -9.09 -14.91 24.57
N VAL A 355 -9.27 -13.70 24.06
CA VAL A 355 -8.93 -12.44 24.74
C VAL A 355 -10.21 -11.61 24.86
N THR A 356 -10.59 -11.26 26.08
CA THR A 356 -11.82 -10.49 26.35
C THR A 356 -11.49 -9.19 27.07
N GLY A 357 -11.96 -8.06 26.56
CA GLY A 357 -11.80 -6.75 27.19
C GLY A 357 -12.87 -5.75 26.75
N ALA A 358 -13.06 -4.67 27.52
CA ALA A 358 -14.10 -3.68 27.22
C ALA A 358 -13.84 -2.93 25.89
N ASP A 359 -12.58 -2.59 25.61
CA ASP A 359 -12.15 -1.91 24.38
C ASP A 359 -11.52 -2.89 23.37
N VAL A 360 -11.78 -4.19 23.54
CA VAL A 360 -11.27 -5.28 22.69
C VAL A 360 -12.39 -6.16 22.13
N GLY A 361 -13.51 -6.30 22.84
CA GLY A 361 -14.51 -7.33 22.53
C GLY A 361 -14.07 -8.70 23.05
N THR A 362 -14.57 -9.76 22.43
CA THR A 362 -14.18 -11.16 22.68
C THR A 362 -13.53 -11.76 21.44
N ASP A 363 -12.20 -11.66 21.37
CA ASP A 363 -11.44 -12.18 20.25
C ASP A 363 -11.17 -13.68 20.40
N SER A 364 -11.30 -14.41 19.28
CA SER A 364 -10.93 -15.82 19.15
C SER A 364 -9.72 -15.96 18.25
N LEU A 365 -8.60 -16.38 18.82
CA LEU A 365 -7.28 -16.41 18.18
C LEU A 365 -6.81 -17.84 17.92
N LYS A 366 -6.24 -18.08 16.73
CA LYS A 366 -5.60 -19.35 16.33
C LYS A 366 -4.25 -19.08 15.69
N ASN A 367 -3.31 -20.02 15.88
CA ASN A 367 -1.97 -19.96 15.31
C ASN A 367 -1.30 -18.58 15.54
N ILE A 368 -1.30 -18.15 16.81
CA ILE A 368 -0.68 -16.90 17.24
C ILE A 368 0.43 -17.24 18.22
N GLU A 369 1.63 -16.70 18.01
CA GLU A 369 2.80 -16.94 18.84
C GLU A 369 2.91 -15.90 19.97
N THR A 370 2.47 -14.65 19.72
CA THR A 370 2.62 -13.53 20.65
C THR A 370 1.35 -12.68 20.76
N LEU A 371 0.94 -12.38 22.00
CA LEU A 371 -0.02 -11.32 22.31
C LEU A 371 0.74 -10.08 22.78
N ARG A 372 0.61 -8.96 22.08
CA ARG A 372 1.36 -7.74 22.34
C ARG A 372 0.46 -6.64 22.87
N PHE A 373 0.71 -6.23 24.11
CA PHE A 373 -0.03 -5.17 24.80
C PHE A 373 0.85 -3.93 24.98
N PHE A 374 0.26 -2.83 25.46
CA PHE A 374 1.01 -1.59 25.76
C PHE A 374 2.12 -1.78 26.80
N ASP A 375 2.05 -2.80 27.63
CA ASP A 375 2.94 -3.03 28.77
C ASP A 375 3.81 -4.27 28.64
N VAL A 376 3.37 -5.31 27.91
CA VAL A 376 4.10 -6.58 27.81
C VAL A 376 3.76 -7.38 26.54
N ASP A 377 4.73 -8.17 26.08
CA ASP A 377 4.50 -9.29 25.15
C ASP A 377 4.27 -10.57 25.96
N ILE A 378 3.14 -11.25 25.74
CA ILE A 378 2.84 -12.55 26.32
C ILE A 378 3.01 -13.60 25.23
N SER A 379 3.93 -14.54 25.42
CA SER A 379 4.04 -15.69 24.50
C SER A 379 2.82 -16.58 24.66
N ALA A 380 2.16 -16.89 23.56
CA ALA A 380 1.02 -17.80 23.53
C ALA A 380 1.37 -19.13 24.20
N SER A 381 2.56 -19.67 23.95
CA SER A 381 3.05 -20.94 24.51
C SER A 381 3.13 -20.98 26.05
N SER A 382 3.09 -19.81 26.71
CA SER A 382 3.14 -19.68 28.17
C SER A 382 1.77 -19.62 28.86
N LEU A 383 0.68 -19.54 28.09
CA LEU A 383 -0.71 -19.42 28.56
C LEU A 383 -1.32 -20.75 29.02
#